data_AF-A0AAV6D2P4-F1
#
_entry.id   AF-A0AAV6D2P4-F1
#
_cell.length_a   1.000
_cell.length_b   1.000
_cell.length_c   1.000
_cell.angle_alpha   90.00
_cell.angle_beta   90.00
_cell.angle_gamma   90.00
#
_symmetry.space_group_name_H-M   'P 1'
#
loop_
_entity.id
_entity.type
_entity.pdbx_description
1 polymer ?
#
loop_
_entity_poly.entity_id
_entity_poly.type
_entity_poly.pdbx_seq_one_letter_code
_entity_poly.pdbx_strand_id
1 'polypeptide(L)'
;MRTKTLLTALAALAAGILTSNAQVYSANVVGYASVATPNAGVNYLLTIPFAIGVSNGANEVFGNNLPEFSSILIWHPNTSSYTFSKTDTGSPTGWSDNADSPISPPVLPVGQGFFLNPSDANVTNVFSGAIAVNVGTSNSIPLPNAGVNYLVGCLVPYAGSVTNGNNSGGGPNLNGLPEFSSVLIWNPNTSSYTFSKTDTGSPTGWSDNADSPVAPPTISVGQGLFVSPSDVNAKWTTGL
;
A
#
# COMPACT_ATOMS: atom_id res chain seq x y z
N MET A 1 -45.48 36.88 -31.11
CA MET A 1 -44.78 35.58 -31.04
C MET A 1 -43.42 35.62 -30.33
N ARG A 2 -42.72 36.76 -30.25
CA ARG A 2 -41.37 36.86 -29.64
C ARG A 2 -41.31 36.69 -28.12
N THR A 3 -42.39 36.96 -27.38
CA THR A 3 -42.41 36.83 -25.91
C THR A 3 -42.47 35.38 -25.43
N LYS A 4 -43.10 34.48 -26.20
CA LYS A 4 -43.29 33.08 -25.79
C LYS A 4 -41.98 32.27 -25.87
N THR A 5 -41.09 32.59 -26.80
CA THR A 5 -39.78 31.94 -26.95
C THR A 5 -38.80 32.32 -25.83
N LEU A 6 -38.92 33.53 -25.28
CA LEU A 6 -38.06 33.98 -24.19
C LEU A 6 -38.37 33.28 -22.85
N LEU A 7 -39.66 33.03 -22.57
CA LEU A 7 -40.06 32.32 -21.34
C LEU A 7 -39.64 30.84 -21.35
N THR A 8 -39.68 30.16 -22.50
CA THR A 8 -39.21 28.77 -22.61
C THR A 8 -37.70 28.64 -22.46
N ALA A 9 -36.92 29.61 -22.96
CA ALA A 9 -35.47 29.64 -22.78
C ALA A 9 -35.05 29.89 -21.32
N LEU A 10 -35.79 30.74 -20.60
CA LEU A 10 -35.54 31.01 -19.18
C LEU A 10 -35.88 29.80 -18.30
N ALA A 11 -36.97 29.08 -18.62
CA ALA A 11 -37.36 27.86 -17.92
C ALA A 11 -36.36 26.71 -18.16
N ALA A 12 -35.81 26.58 -19.38
CA ALA A 12 -34.77 25.60 -19.69
C ALA A 12 -33.43 25.93 -18.99
N LEU A 13 -33.06 27.21 -18.89
CA LEU A 13 -31.86 27.63 -18.16
C LEU A 13 -32.02 27.45 -16.64
N ALA A 14 -33.18 27.77 -16.08
CA ALA A 14 -33.47 27.56 -14.66
C ALA A 14 -33.57 26.06 -14.31
N ALA A 15 -34.15 25.23 -15.18
CA ALA A 15 -34.16 23.78 -15.02
C ALA A 15 -32.74 23.17 -15.17
N GLY A 16 -31.91 23.72 -16.07
CA GLY A 16 -30.51 23.33 -16.24
C GLY A 16 -29.62 23.70 -15.04
N ILE A 17 -29.92 24.80 -14.34
CA ILE A 17 -29.24 25.18 -13.08
C ILE A 17 -29.66 24.25 -11.92
N LEU A 18 -30.89 23.76 -11.92
CA LEU A 18 -31.36 22.81 -10.90
C LEU A 18 -30.82 21.38 -11.11
N THR A 19 -30.61 20.94 -12.36
CA THR A 19 -30.01 19.62 -12.65
C THR A 19 -28.48 19.61 -12.58
N SER A 20 -27.82 20.76 -12.58
CA SER A 20 -26.37 20.87 -12.42
C SER A 20 -25.88 20.82 -10.96
N ASN A 21 -26.81 20.65 -10.01
CA ASN A 21 -26.49 20.39 -8.59
C ASN A 21 -26.59 18.90 -8.24
N ALA A 22 -26.08 18.01 -9.10
CA ALA A 22 -25.73 16.67 -8.65
C ALA A 22 -24.49 16.76 -7.74
N GLN A 23 -24.69 17.18 -6.50
CA GLN A 23 -23.68 17.00 -5.45
C GLN A 23 -23.57 15.50 -5.21
N VAL A 24 -22.51 14.90 -5.74
CA VAL A 24 -22.08 13.57 -5.31
C VAL A 24 -21.49 13.75 -3.91
N TYR A 25 -22.32 13.58 -2.88
CA TYR A 25 -21.93 13.80 -1.48
C TYR A 25 -20.87 12.81 -0.97
N SER A 26 -20.61 11.73 -1.72
CA SER A 26 -19.41 10.89 -1.60
C SER A 26 -19.33 9.97 -2.82
N ALA A 27 -18.31 10.14 -3.67
CA ALA A 27 -17.92 9.06 -4.58
C ALA A 27 -16.94 8.16 -3.81
N ASN A 28 -17.17 6.85 -3.80
CA ASN A 28 -16.09 5.92 -3.47
C ASN A 28 -15.04 6.09 -4.57
N VAL A 29 -13.90 6.71 -4.25
CA VAL A 29 -12.80 6.85 -5.20
C VAL A 29 -12.22 5.46 -5.42
N VAL A 30 -12.42 4.91 -6.62
CA VAL A 30 -11.82 3.64 -7.03
C VAL A 30 -10.48 3.95 -7.69
N GLY A 31 -9.44 3.23 -7.26
CA GLY A 31 -8.10 3.33 -7.82
C GLY A 31 -7.67 2.03 -8.49
N TYR A 32 -6.65 2.15 -9.33
CA TYR A 32 -5.99 1.05 -10.03
C TYR A 32 -4.48 1.18 -9.86
N ALA A 33 -3.82 0.08 -9.49
CA ALA A 33 -2.37 -0.01 -9.45
C ALA A 33 -1.95 -1.36 -10.05
N SER A 34 -0.89 -1.34 -10.84
CA SER A 34 -0.31 -2.54 -11.44
C SER A 34 1.12 -2.68 -10.98
N VAL A 35 1.45 -3.82 -10.35
CA VAL A 35 2.78 -4.12 -9.84
C VAL A 35 3.26 -5.44 -10.42
N ALA A 36 4.28 -5.35 -11.27
CA ALA A 36 4.87 -6.51 -11.92
C ALA A 36 5.81 -7.27 -10.98
N THR A 37 5.70 -8.59 -10.98
CA THR A 37 6.61 -9.55 -10.33
C THR A 37 7.18 -10.46 -11.41
N PRO A 38 8.22 -10.00 -12.14
CA PRO A 38 8.65 -10.64 -13.39
C PRO A 38 9.33 -12.00 -13.24
N ASN A 39 9.90 -12.31 -12.08
CA ASN A 39 10.68 -13.53 -11.88
C ASN A 39 9.93 -14.53 -11.00
N ALA A 40 9.96 -15.81 -11.39
CA ALA A 40 9.47 -16.91 -10.58
C ALA A 40 10.39 -17.18 -9.38
N GLY A 41 9.83 -17.65 -8.27
CA GLY A 41 10.58 -18.12 -7.10
C GLY A 41 11.29 -17.03 -6.29
N VAL A 42 11.08 -15.75 -6.63
CA VAL A 42 11.70 -14.61 -5.96
C VAL A 42 10.69 -13.92 -5.04
N ASN A 43 11.13 -13.52 -3.85
CA ASN A 43 10.29 -12.77 -2.92
C ASN A 43 10.17 -11.31 -3.38
N TYR A 44 8.95 -10.82 -3.54
CA TYR A 44 8.62 -9.42 -3.77
C TYR A 44 7.94 -8.86 -2.54
N LEU A 45 8.40 -7.70 -2.07
CA LEU A 45 7.80 -7.03 -0.91
C LEU A 45 6.74 -6.04 -1.39
N LEU A 46 5.47 -6.41 -1.21
CA LEU A 46 4.32 -5.70 -1.75
C LEU A 46 3.44 -5.13 -0.64
N THR A 47 2.60 -4.17 -0.99
CA THR A 47 1.47 -3.71 -0.19
C THR A 47 0.26 -3.50 -1.09
N ILE A 48 -0.94 -3.60 -0.52
CA ILE A 48 -2.18 -3.30 -1.22
C ILE A 48 -2.65 -1.90 -0.80
N PRO A 49 -2.77 -0.95 -1.74
CA PRO A 49 -3.19 0.42 -1.43
C PRO A 49 -4.72 0.60 -1.46
N PHE A 50 -5.52 -0.45 -1.67
CA PHE A 50 -6.98 -0.36 -1.80
C PHE A 50 -7.73 -1.36 -0.94
N ALA A 51 -8.94 -1.00 -0.52
CA ALA A 51 -9.93 -1.97 -0.07
C ALA A 51 -10.50 -2.70 -1.30
N ILE A 52 -10.33 -4.02 -1.36
CA ILE A 52 -10.70 -4.86 -2.50
C ILE A 52 -11.65 -5.93 -2.02
N GLY A 53 -12.82 -6.04 -2.66
CA GLY A 53 -13.84 -6.99 -2.27
C GLY A 53 -14.47 -6.66 -0.92
N VAL A 54 -14.86 -7.69 -0.17
CA VAL A 54 -15.51 -7.58 1.13
C VAL A 54 -14.52 -7.77 2.27
N SER A 55 -13.54 -8.65 2.12
CA SER A 55 -12.63 -9.04 3.20
C SER A 55 -11.18 -8.66 2.95
N ASN A 56 -10.83 -8.12 1.77
CA ASN A 56 -9.45 -7.97 1.34
C ASN A 56 -8.70 -9.32 1.37
N GLY A 57 -9.43 -10.42 1.14
CA GLY A 57 -8.86 -11.76 1.05
C GLY A 57 -8.00 -11.90 -0.20
N ALA A 58 -6.95 -12.72 -0.14
CA ALA A 58 -6.06 -12.94 -1.28
C ALA A 58 -6.80 -13.41 -2.55
N ASN A 59 -7.92 -14.13 -2.42
CA ASN A 59 -8.81 -14.50 -3.51
C ASN A 59 -9.53 -13.31 -4.16
N GLU A 60 -9.80 -12.24 -3.41
CA GLU A 60 -10.39 -11.00 -3.93
C GLU A 60 -9.31 -10.09 -4.53
N VAL A 61 -8.15 -10.02 -3.86
CA VAL A 61 -7.01 -9.19 -4.26
C VAL A 61 -6.39 -9.67 -5.56
N PHE A 62 -6.16 -10.98 -5.69
CA PHE A 62 -5.49 -11.54 -6.85
C PHE A 62 -6.44 -12.24 -7.83
N GLY A 63 -7.68 -12.56 -7.43
CA GLY A 63 -8.57 -13.38 -8.25
C GLY A 63 -7.93 -14.73 -8.56
N ASN A 64 -7.90 -15.07 -9.84
CA ASN A 64 -7.25 -16.28 -10.36
C ASN A 64 -5.88 -16.00 -10.99
N ASN A 65 -5.26 -14.86 -10.70
CA ASN A 65 -4.01 -14.43 -11.35
C ASN A 65 -2.75 -15.03 -10.72
N LEU A 66 -2.83 -15.56 -9.50
CA LEU A 66 -1.68 -16.20 -8.87
C LEU A 66 -1.52 -17.63 -9.41
N PRO A 67 -0.35 -17.99 -9.96
CA PRO A 67 -0.06 -19.35 -10.36
C PRO A 67 -0.07 -20.31 -9.16
N GLU A 68 -0.30 -21.61 -9.41
CA GLU A 68 -0.34 -22.64 -8.36
C GLU A 68 1.00 -22.75 -7.62
N PHE A 69 0.96 -22.94 -6.30
CA PHE A 69 2.11 -22.92 -5.39
C PHE A 69 2.82 -21.57 -5.24
N SER A 70 2.22 -20.48 -5.71
CA SER A 70 2.65 -19.13 -5.30
C SER A 70 2.41 -18.95 -3.80
N SER A 71 3.36 -18.36 -3.08
CA SER A 71 3.27 -18.20 -1.63
C SER A 71 3.24 -16.75 -1.17
N ILE A 72 2.61 -16.55 -0.02
CA ILE A 72 2.48 -15.28 0.68
C ILE A 72 3.05 -15.44 2.08
N LEU A 73 3.86 -14.48 2.50
CA LEU A 73 4.34 -14.36 3.88
C LEU A 73 3.83 -13.05 4.49
N ILE A 74 3.00 -13.16 5.53
CA ILE A 74 2.47 -12.02 6.28
C ILE A 74 3.28 -11.86 7.56
N TRP A 75 3.91 -10.70 7.74
CA TRP A 75 4.71 -10.39 8.91
C TRP A 75 3.85 -9.97 10.11
N HIS A 76 4.19 -10.52 11.28
CA HIS A 76 3.57 -10.20 12.57
C HIS A 76 4.57 -9.50 13.49
N PRO A 77 4.49 -8.16 13.64
CA PRO A 77 5.49 -7.38 14.38
C PRO A 77 5.59 -7.77 15.86
N ASN A 78 4.49 -8.19 16.48
CA ASN A 78 4.44 -8.52 17.91
C ASN A 78 5.14 -9.84 18.27
N THR A 79 5.23 -10.77 17.31
CA THR A 79 5.81 -12.10 17.49
C THR A 79 7.07 -12.32 16.69
N SER A 80 7.49 -11.32 15.90
CA SER A 80 8.62 -11.41 14.98
C SER A 80 8.56 -12.66 14.09
N SER A 81 7.38 -12.97 13.57
CA SER A 81 7.12 -14.20 12.83
C SER A 81 6.33 -13.95 11.54
N TYR A 82 6.34 -14.94 10.64
CA TYR A 82 5.53 -14.94 9.44
C TYR A 82 4.41 -15.98 9.54
N THR A 83 3.24 -15.64 9.02
CA THR A 83 2.26 -16.64 8.56
C THR A 83 2.55 -16.95 7.10
N PHE A 84 2.69 -18.23 6.79
CA PHE A 84 2.84 -18.75 5.43
C PHE A 84 1.49 -19.18 4.87
N SER A 85 1.24 -18.89 3.60
CA SER A 85 0.11 -19.42 2.85
C SER A 85 0.52 -19.63 1.40
N LYS A 86 -0.02 -20.63 0.72
CA LYS A 86 0.22 -20.86 -0.71
C LYS A 86 -1.07 -21.17 -1.46
N THR A 87 -1.10 -20.82 -2.74
CA THR A 87 -2.14 -21.28 -3.66
C THR A 87 -1.98 -22.79 -3.87
N ASP A 88 -3.09 -23.51 -3.85
CA ASP A 88 -3.13 -24.97 -3.98
C ASP A 88 -4.47 -25.37 -4.58
N THR A 89 -4.48 -25.79 -5.86
CA THR A 89 -5.72 -26.14 -6.55
C THR A 89 -6.31 -27.46 -6.07
N GLY A 90 -5.51 -28.29 -5.38
CA GLY A 90 -5.96 -29.50 -4.71
C GLY A 90 -6.65 -29.23 -3.36
N SER A 91 -6.48 -28.03 -2.79
CA SER A 91 -7.13 -27.64 -1.54
C SER A 91 -8.60 -27.25 -1.77
N PRO A 92 -9.54 -27.67 -0.89
CA PRO A 92 -10.96 -27.28 -1.00
C PRO A 92 -11.21 -25.77 -0.87
N THR A 93 -10.24 -25.01 -0.34
CA THR A 93 -10.31 -23.55 -0.21
C THR A 93 -9.50 -22.82 -1.29
N GLY A 94 -8.75 -23.55 -2.13
CA GLY A 94 -7.75 -23.02 -3.04
C GLY A 94 -6.44 -22.58 -2.37
N TRP A 95 -6.33 -22.75 -1.04
CA TRP A 95 -5.20 -22.29 -0.25
C TRP A 95 -4.79 -23.34 0.78
N SER A 96 -3.48 -23.48 0.98
CA SER A 96 -2.89 -24.38 1.96
C SER A 96 -1.81 -23.68 2.79
N ASP A 97 -1.56 -24.18 3.98
CA ASP A 97 -0.40 -23.79 4.78
C ASP A 97 0.88 -24.51 4.32
N ASN A 98 1.96 -24.40 5.09
CA ASN A 98 3.24 -25.04 4.77
C ASN A 98 3.21 -26.57 4.95
N ALA A 99 2.20 -27.11 5.64
CA ALA A 99 2.01 -28.54 5.88
C ALA A 99 0.93 -29.14 4.97
N ASP A 100 0.57 -28.45 3.88
CA ASP A 100 -0.46 -28.85 2.92
C ASP A 100 -1.86 -28.99 3.54
N SER A 101 -2.10 -28.32 4.68
CA SER A 101 -3.42 -28.30 5.30
C SER A 101 -4.28 -27.16 4.75
N PRO A 102 -5.55 -27.39 4.40
CA PRO A 102 -6.42 -26.35 3.87
C PRO A 102 -6.63 -25.21 4.86
N ILE A 103 -6.49 -23.97 4.37
CA ILE A 103 -6.71 -22.73 5.14
C ILE A 103 -7.63 -21.79 4.38
N SER A 104 -8.29 -20.85 5.07
CA SER A 104 -8.98 -19.76 4.37
C SER A 104 -7.98 -18.88 3.62
N PRO A 105 -8.37 -18.23 2.51
CA PRO A 105 -7.53 -17.24 1.84
C PRO A 105 -7.03 -16.22 2.85
N PRO A 106 -5.71 -15.93 2.89
CA PRO A 106 -5.19 -14.99 3.86
C PRO A 106 -5.76 -13.60 3.61
N VAL A 107 -6.10 -12.88 4.69
CA VAL A 107 -6.52 -11.47 4.62
C VAL A 107 -5.28 -10.61 4.46
N LEU A 108 -5.32 -9.66 3.52
CA LEU A 108 -4.22 -8.74 3.23
C LEU A 108 -4.67 -7.30 3.50
N PRO A 109 -4.49 -6.81 4.74
CA PRO A 109 -4.95 -5.47 5.12
C PRO A 109 -4.30 -4.37 4.28
N VAL A 110 -5.08 -3.33 4.01
CA VAL A 110 -4.61 -2.16 3.25
C VAL A 110 -3.43 -1.52 3.96
N GLY A 111 -2.35 -1.23 3.23
CA GLY A 111 -1.14 -0.60 3.77
C GLY A 111 -0.26 -1.49 4.63
N GLN A 112 -0.68 -2.72 4.98
CA GLN A 112 0.22 -3.72 5.53
C GLN A 112 1.05 -4.30 4.38
N GLY A 113 2.36 -4.47 4.61
CA GLY A 113 3.22 -5.13 3.65
C GLY A 113 3.24 -6.65 3.85
N PHE A 114 3.52 -7.38 2.78
CA PHE A 114 3.68 -8.84 2.77
C PHE A 114 4.70 -9.23 1.69
N PHE A 115 5.29 -10.42 1.81
CA PHE A 115 6.04 -11.00 0.70
C PHE A 115 5.13 -11.82 -0.19
N LEU A 116 5.29 -11.66 -1.50
CA LEU A 116 4.74 -12.53 -2.52
C LEU A 116 5.89 -13.26 -3.21
N ASN A 117 5.82 -14.58 -3.30
CA ASN A 117 6.71 -15.41 -4.09
C ASN A 117 5.87 -16.10 -5.18
N PRO A 118 5.82 -15.54 -6.40
CA PRO A 118 5.08 -16.17 -7.49
C PRO A 118 5.83 -17.41 -7.96
N SER A 119 5.11 -18.50 -8.21
CA SER A 119 5.71 -19.74 -8.71
C SER A 119 6.02 -19.71 -10.21
N ASP A 120 5.39 -18.81 -10.97
CA ASP A 120 5.72 -18.53 -12.38
C ASP A 120 6.24 -17.10 -12.59
N ALA A 121 6.91 -16.89 -13.73
CA ALA A 121 7.43 -15.60 -14.15
C ALA A 121 6.33 -14.71 -14.78
N ASN A 122 6.61 -13.41 -14.86
CA ASN A 122 5.77 -12.41 -15.52
C ASN A 122 4.37 -12.24 -14.93
N VAL A 123 4.19 -12.52 -13.63
CA VAL A 123 2.94 -12.24 -12.93
C VAL A 123 2.79 -10.73 -12.78
N THR A 124 1.63 -10.21 -13.15
CA THR A 124 1.28 -8.78 -12.97
C THR A 124 0.13 -8.68 -11.98
N ASN A 125 0.39 -8.09 -10.82
CA ASN A 125 -0.58 -7.93 -9.75
C ASN A 125 -1.37 -6.65 -9.98
N VAL A 126 -2.66 -6.78 -10.32
CA VAL A 126 -3.55 -5.64 -10.55
C VAL A 126 -4.42 -5.44 -9.32
N PHE A 127 -4.15 -4.37 -8.59
CA PHE A 127 -4.96 -3.96 -7.45
C PHE A 127 -6.02 -2.95 -7.93
N SER A 128 -7.29 -3.34 -7.81
CA SER A 128 -8.43 -2.51 -8.20
C SER A 128 -9.43 -2.48 -7.05
N GLY A 129 -9.62 -1.32 -6.43
CA GLY A 129 -10.48 -1.22 -5.27
C GLY A 129 -10.74 0.21 -4.83
N ALA A 130 -11.55 0.35 -3.78
CA ALA A 130 -11.81 1.65 -3.19
C ALA A 130 -10.58 2.13 -2.40
N ILE A 131 -10.30 3.42 -2.44
CA ILE A 131 -9.36 4.03 -1.50
C ILE A 131 -9.89 3.79 -0.08
N ALA A 132 -9.09 3.16 0.77
CA ALA A 132 -9.50 2.75 2.13
C ALA A 132 -9.61 3.93 3.11
N VAL A 133 -9.38 5.14 2.60
CA VAL A 133 -9.26 6.37 3.36
C VAL A 133 -10.51 7.18 3.13
N ASN A 134 -11.28 7.39 4.18
CA ASN A 134 -12.44 8.26 4.11
C ASN A 134 -12.00 9.73 3.96
N VAL A 135 -12.71 10.48 3.14
CA VAL A 135 -12.51 11.93 2.99
C VAL A 135 -12.58 12.60 4.37
N GLY A 136 -11.56 13.40 4.70
CA GLY A 136 -11.48 14.11 5.97
C GLY A 136 -10.90 13.29 7.14
N THR A 137 -10.42 12.07 6.90
CA THR A 137 -9.70 11.27 7.90
C THR A 137 -8.19 11.29 7.68
N SER A 138 -7.41 11.10 8.75
CA SER A 138 -5.96 11.01 8.66
C SER A 138 -5.51 9.67 8.09
N ASN A 139 -4.68 9.73 7.06
CA ASN A 139 -3.93 8.60 6.54
C ASN A 139 -2.77 8.26 7.44
N SER A 140 -2.99 7.40 8.44
CA SER A 140 -1.91 7.01 9.34
C SER A 140 -1.97 5.54 9.74
N ILE A 141 -0.86 4.84 9.59
CA ILE A 141 -0.63 3.52 10.20
C ILE A 141 0.16 3.77 11.50
N PRO A 142 -0.37 3.38 12.68
CA PRO A 142 0.35 3.54 13.93
C PRO A 142 1.52 2.56 14.03
N LEU A 143 2.66 3.05 14.49
CA LEU A 143 3.87 2.28 14.80
C LEU A 143 4.16 2.45 16.30
N PRO A 144 3.36 1.80 17.18
CA PRO A 144 3.29 2.17 18.59
C PRO A 144 4.55 1.85 19.41
N ASN A 145 5.34 0.84 19.01
CA ASN A 145 6.43 0.30 19.81
C ASN A 145 7.79 0.66 19.20
N ALA A 146 8.71 1.14 20.04
CA ALA A 146 10.10 1.33 19.68
C ALA A 146 10.81 -0.02 19.42
N GLY A 147 11.75 -0.04 18.48
CA GLY A 147 12.59 -1.20 18.14
C GLY A 147 11.86 -2.36 17.44
N VAL A 148 10.56 -2.23 17.18
CA VAL A 148 9.76 -3.25 16.50
C VAL A 148 9.79 -3.01 14.99
N ASN A 149 10.05 -4.05 14.21
CA ASN A 149 9.99 -3.98 12.76
C ASN A 149 8.52 -4.06 12.31
N TYR A 150 8.01 -3.00 11.70
CA TYR A 150 6.70 -2.97 11.07
C TYR A 150 6.84 -3.11 9.56
N LEU A 151 6.05 -4.01 8.96
CA LEU A 151 6.02 -4.19 7.51
C LEU A 151 4.83 -3.43 6.93
N VAL A 152 5.09 -2.30 6.28
CA VAL A 152 4.08 -1.32 5.89
C VAL A 152 4.35 -0.79 4.49
N GLY A 153 3.36 -0.11 3.91
CA GLY A 153 3.49 0.67 2.70
C GLY A 153 2.38 1.69 2.58
N CYS A 154 2.24 2.31 1.40
CA CYS A 154 1.27 3.38 1.23
C CYS A 154 -0.20 2.89 1.15
N LEU A 155 -1.09 3.55 1.89
CA LEU A 155 -2.56 3.37 1.85
C LEU A 155 -3.22 4.02 0.62
N VAL A 156 -2.43 4.71 -0.20
CA VAL A 156 -2.78 5.39 -1.44
C VAL A 156 -1.66 5.06 -2.43
N PRO A 157 -1.91 4.90 -3.74
CA PRO A 157 -0.89 4.48 -4.72
C PRO A 157 0.14 5.59 -5.02
N TYR A 158 0.88 6.01 -4.00
CA TYR A 158 1.99 6.94 -4.09
C TYR A 158 3.32 6.19 -4.27
N ALA A 159 4.27 6.88 -4.89
CA ALA A 159 5.66 6.49 -5.02
C ALA A 159 6.55 7.69 -4.69
N GLY A 160 7.87 7.48 -4.73
CA GLY A 160 8.88 8.51 -4.51
C GLY A 160 9.49 8.41 -3.12
N SER A 161 10.08 9.52 -2.66
CA SER A 161 10.76 9.59 -1.36
C SER A 161 9.81 9.25 -0.21
N VAL A 162 10.30 8.51 0.79
CA VAL A 162 9.58 8.26 2.04
C VAL A 162 9.34 9.54 2.85
N THR A 163 9.98 10.66 2.50
CA THR A 163 9.79 11.98 3.13
C THR A 163 9.06 13.01 2.25
N ASN A 164 8.39 12.58 1.18
CA ASN A 164 7.83 13.49 0.17
C ASN A 164 6.64 14.35 0.68
N GLY A 165 5.94 13.93 1.73
CA GLY A 165 4.62 14.44 2.11
C GLY A 165 4.49 15.91 2.55
N ASN A 166 5.57 16.62 2.89
CA ASN A 166 5.45 18.01 3.40
C ASN A 166 5.53 19.10 2.32
N ASN A 167 6.16 18.83 1.16
CA ASN A 167 6.43 19.83 0.12
C ASN A 167 5.90 19.46 -1.28
N SER A 168 5.45 18.22 -1.46
CA SER A 168 4.75 17.78 -2.66
C SER A 168 3.27 17.66 -2.31
N GLY A 169 2.34 17.83 -3.26
CA GLY A 169 0.88 17.77 -3.01
C GLY A 169 0.33 16.39 -2.57
N GLY A 170 1.10 15.62 -1.81
CA GLY A 170 0.85 14.27 -1.33
C GLY A 170 2.02 13.32 -1.63
N GLY A 171 2.15 12.25 -0.86
CA GLY A 171 3.19 11.24 -1.07
C GLY A 171 3.39 10.33 0.14
N PRO A 172 4.34 9.40 0.08
CA PRO A 172 4.81 8.69 1.26
C PRO A 172 5.38 9.71 2.27
N ASN A 173 5.04 9.57 3.55
CA ASN A 173 5.38 10.58 4.56
C ASN A 173 5.80 9.94 5.89
N LEU A 174 7.11 9.82 6.05
CA LEU A 174 7.82 9.47 7.28
C LEU A 174 8.56 10.68 7.86
N ASN A 175 8.12 11.92 7.57
CA ASN A 175 8.79 13.12 8.10
C ASN A 175 8.76 13.22 9.63
N GLY A 176 7.82 12.52 10.30
CA GLY A 176 7.70 12.48 11.76
C GLY A 176 8.40 11.29 12.42
N LEU A 177 9.28 10.58 11.71
CA LEU A 177 9.96 9.41 12.24
C LEU A 177 11.07 9.84 13.24
N PRO A 178 11.13 9.28 14.47
CA PRO A 178 12.11 9.67 15.48
C PRO A 178 13.57 9.41 15.06
N GLU A 179 14.54 10.19 15.56
CA GLU A 179 15.96 10.05 15.21
C GLU A 179 16.50 8.62 15.46
N PHE A 180 17.34 8.11 14.56
CA PHE A 180 17.84 6.73 14.50
C PHE A 180 16.79 5.64 14.26
N SER A 181 15.55 5.99 13.91
CA SER A 181 14.62 5.01 13.35
C SER A 181 15.13 4.50 12.01
N SER A 182 14.92 3.23 11.71
CA SER A 182 15.42 2.61 10.49
C SER A 182 14.32 2.25 9.50
N VAL A 183 14.72 2.23 8.23
CA VAL A 183 13.94 1.81 7.08
C VAL A 183 14.74 0.75 6.33
N LEU A 184 14.09 -0.37 5.98
CA LEU A 184 14.67 -1.40 5.12
C LEU A 184 13.85 -1.55 3.85
N ILE A 185 14.49 -1.32 2.71
CA ILE A 185 13.89 -1.53 1.39
C ILE A 185 14.39 -2.85 0.83
N TRP A 186 13.48 -3.75 0.51
CA TRP A 186 13.79 -5.04 -0.07
C TRP A 186 14.09 -4.93 -1.57
N ASN A 187 15.18 -5.54 -2.02
CA ASN A 187 15.51 -5.72 -3.43
C ASN A 187 15.30 -7.20 -3.83
N PRO A 188 14.27 -7.50 -4.65
CA PRO A 188 13.99 -8.87 -5.08
C PRO A 188 15.12 -9.47 -5.92
N ASN A 189 15.84 -8.67 -6.71
CA ASN A 189 16.88 -9.17 -7.62
C ASN A 189 18.13 -9.68 -6.88
N THR A 190 18.42 -9.11 -5.71
CA THR A 190 19.59 -9.47 -4.89
C THR A 190 19.23 -10.19 -3.60
N SER A 191 17.93 -10.37 -3.32
CA SER A 191 17.44 -10.94 -2.06
C SER A 191 18.06 -10.27 -0.82
N SER A 192 18.16 -8.95 -0.86
CA SER A 192 18.82 -8.17 0.20
C SER A 192 18.06 -6.89 0.52
N TYR A 193 18.36 -6.32 1.69
CA TYR A 193 17.83 -5.02 2.10
C TYR A 193 18.84 -3.91 1.88
N THR A 194 18.34 -2.77 1.41
CA THR A 194 19.02 -1.48 1.60
C THR A 194 18.56 -0.90 2.93
N PHE A 195 19.52 -0.62 3.81
CA PHE A 195 19.29 0.01 5.11
C PHE A 195 19.43 1.53 5.00
N SER A 196 18.57 2.26 5.69
CA SER A 196 18.75 3.68 5.97
C SER A 196 18.17 4.01 7.33
N LYS A 197 18.69 5.02 8.01
CA LYS A 197 18.15 5.54 9.26
C LYS A 197 18.02 7.05 9.22
N THR A 198 17.02 7.57 9.93
CA THR A 198 16.90 9.02 10.15
C THR A 198 18.06 9.50 11.00
N ASP A 199 18.68 10.61 10.62
CA ASP A 199 19.85 11.16 11.28
C ASP A 199 19.81 12.69 11.13
N THR A 200 19.57 13.41 12.22
CA THR A 200 19.46 14.88 12.18
C THR A 200 20.80 15.58 11.99
N GLY A 201 21.90 14.87 12.22
CA GLY A 201 23.26 15.32 11.93
C GLY A 201 23.66 15.16 10.46
N SER A 202 22.91 14.35 9.68
CA SER A 202 23.15 14.16 8.26
C SER A 202 22.61 15.33 7.43
N PRO A 203 23.37 15.84 6.43
CA PRO A 203 22.90 16.91 5.53
C PRO A 203 21.66 16.51 4.69
N THR A 204 21.36 15.22 4.58
CA THR A 204 20.17 14.71 3.87
C THR A 204 19.03 14.31 4.82
N GLY A 205 19.26 14.36 6.13
CA GLY A 205 18.38 13.81 7.17
C GLY A 205 18.42 12.27 7.27
N TRP A 206 19.25 11.60 6.47
CA TRP A 206 19.36 10.15 6.40
C TRP A 206 20.81 9.70 6.34
N SER A 207 21.10 8.60 7.02
CA SER A 207 22.41 7.94 7.01
C SER A 207 22.26 6.43 6.75
N ASP A 208 23.31 5.81 6.25
CA ASP A 208 23.42 4.34 6.21
C ASP A 208 23.81 3.76 7.59
N ASN A 209 24.17 2.47 7.61
CA ASN A 209 24.58 1.80 8.85
C ASN A 209 25.98 2.23 9.34
N ALA A 210 26.78 2.90 8.50
CA ALA A 210 28.10 3.40 8.81
C ALA A 210 28.12 4.92 9.06
N ASP A 211 26.95 5.51 9.34
CA ASP A 211 26.76 6.95 9.58
C ASP A 211 27.17 7.84 8.40
N SER A 212 27.19 7.28 7.18
CA SER A 212 27.44 8.06 5.96
C SER A 212 26.13 8.61 5.40
N PRO A 213 26.07 9.91 5.01
CA PRO A 213 24.87 10.50 4.45
C PRO A 213 24.37 9.79 3.19
N VAL A 214 23.08 9.49 3.15
CA VAL A 214 22.41 8.88 1.99
C VAL A 214 21.19 9.68 1.57
N ALA A 215 20.74 9.54 0.32
CA ALA A 215 19.48 10.13 -0.08
C ALA A 215 18.30 9.51 0.71
N PRO A 216 17.20 10.26 0.93
CA PRO A 216 15.99 9.69 1.49
C PRO A 216 15.55 8.43 0.70
N PRO A 217 15.19 7.34 1.38
CA PRO A 217 14.74 6.12 0.72
C PRO A 217 13.56 6.39 -0.22
N THR A 218 13.50 5.69 -1.36
CA THR A 218 12.40 5.83 -2.32
C THR A 218 11.67 4.51 -2.52
N ILE A 219 10.35 4.55 -2.64
CA ILE A 219 9.50 3.38 -2.90
C ILE A 219 8.67 3.57 -4.16
N SER A 220 8.34 2.46 -4.81
CA SER A 220 7.41 2.41 -5.94
C SER A 220 5.96 2.22 -5.47
N VAL A 221 5.00 2.47 -6.36
CA VAL A 221 3.59 2.20 -6.07
C VAL A 221 3.40 0.73 -5.69
N GLY A 222 2.74 0.47 -4.57
CA GLY A 222 2.46 -0.89 -4.08
C GLY A 222 3.68 -1.65 -3.56
N GLN A 223 4.82 -0.99 -3.37
CA GLN A 223 5.99 -1.56 -2.71
C GLN A 223 5.87 -1.42 -1.18
N GLY A 224 6.13 -2.50 -0.47
CA GLY A 224 6.26 -2.49 1.00
C GLY A 224 7.70 -2.20 1.44
N LEU A 225 7.87 -1.93 2.74
CA LEU A 225 9.17 -1.74 3.40
C LEU A 225 9.05 -2.07 4.88
N PHE A 226 10.18 -2.35 5.52
CA PHE A 226 10.22 -2.35 6.98
C PHE A 226 10.51 -0.96 7.52
N VAL A 227 9.83 -0.61 8.61
CA VAL A 227 10.11 0.57 9.41
C VAL A 227 10.26 0.14 10.86
N SER A 228 11.33 0.59 11.51
CA SER A 228 11.61 0.33 12.92
C SER A 228 11.80 1.65 13.63
N PRO A 229 10.76 2.18 14.28
CA PRO A 229 10.84 3.39 15.07
C PRO A 229 11.85 3.23 16.22
N SER A 230 12.65 4.25 16.49
CA SER A 230 13.51 4.30 17.68
C SER A 230 12.77 4.77 18.94
N ASP A 231 11.57 5.34 18.79
CA ASP A 231 10.69 5.77 19.88
C ASP A 231 9.25 5.30 19.64
N VAL A 232 8.44 5.32 20.70
CA VAL A 232 7.04 4.93 20.69
C VAL A 232 6.17 5.94 19.95
N ASN A 233 4.97 5.50 19.54
CA ASN A 233 3.94 6.34 18.92
C ASN A 233 4.33 7.01 17.59
N ALA A 234 5.34 6.49 16.89
CA ALA A 234 5.61 6.87 15.52
C ALA A 234 4.42 6.51 14.62
N LYS A 235 4.31 7.18 13.47
CA LYS A 235 3.24 6.95 12.50
C LYS A 235 3.82 6.95 11.10
N TRP A 236 3.34 6.03 10.29
CA TRP A 236 3.48 6.12 8.85
C TRP A 236 2.31 6.91 8.29
N THR A 237 2.54 8.04 7.64
CA THR A 237 1.47 8.79 6.97
C THR A 237 1.60 8.77 5.46
N THR A 238 0.49 8.98 4.77
CA THR A 238 0.47 9.14 3.31
C THR A 238 -0.45 10.28 2.90
N GLY A 239 0.03 11.19 2.06
CA GLY A 239 -0.72 12.41 1.74
C GLY A 239 -0.40 13.57 2.67
N LEU A 240 -1.09 14.70 2.45
CA LEU A 240 -0.92 15.99 3.13
C LEU A 240 -1.45 15.96 4.57
#